data_AF-A0AA39WQ71-F1
#
_entry.id   AF-A0AA39WQ71-F1
#
_cell.length_a   1.000
_cell.length_b   1.000
_cell.length_c   1.000
_cell.angle_alpha   90.00
_cell.angle_beta   90.00
_cell.angle_gamma   90.00
#
_symmetry.space_group_name_H-M   'P 1'
#
loop_
_entity.id
_entity.type
_entity.pdbx_description
1 polymer ?
#
loop_
_entity_poly.entity_id
_entity_poly.type
_entity_poly.pdbx_seq_one_letter_code
_entity_poly.pdbx_strand_id
1 'polypeptide(L)'
;MLQEKLREATADIEAYAKSTGQFTDWLHIKYANSEQNPLAKYGADNGEFLYSTAKKYDASEVFLDLGRWCVQALGFGVRCRPG
;
A
#
# COMPACT_ATOMS: atom_id res chain seq x y z
N MET A 1 10.91 -3.44 -16.89
CA MET A 1 10.41 -4.49 -17.82
C MET A 1 9.62 -5.59 -17.11
N LEU A 2 10.15 -6.24 -16.05
CA LEU A 2 9.42 -7.29 -15.34
C LEU A 2 8.26 -6.76 -14.46
N GLN A 3 8.51 -5.70 -13.68
CA GLN A 3 7.49 -5.09 -12.80
C GLN A 3 6.27 -4.60 -13.59
N GLU A 4 6.51 -3.89 -14.70
CA GLU A 4 5.44 -3.41 -15.58
C GLU A 4 4.52 -4.54 -16.06
N LYS A 5 5.10 -5.67 -16.49
CA LYS A 5 4.33 -6.85 -16.92
C LYS A 5 3.55 -7.50 -15.79
N LEU A 6 4.10 -7.51 -14.58
CA LEU A 6 3.40 -7.98 -13.37
C LEU A 6 2.22 -7.09 -13.01
N ARG A 7 2.39 -5.76 -13.14
CA ARG A 7 1.33 -4.79 -12.90
C ARG A 7 0.18 -4.96 -13.91
N GLU A 8 0.50 -5.09 -15.19
CA GLU A 8 -0.47 -5.36 -16.26
C GLU A 8 -1.24 -6.67 -16.01
N ALA A 9 -0.52 -7.77 -15.76
CA ALA A 9 -1.14 -9.06 -15.47
C ALA A 9 -2.05 -9.02 -14.24
N THR A 10 -1.66 -8.28 -13.20
CA THR A 10 -2.49 -8.09 -12.00
C THR A 10 -3.77 -7.33 -12.33
N ALA A 11 -3.68 -6.25 -13.12
CA ALA A 11 -4.84 -5.47 -13.54
C ALA A 11 -5.83 -6.31 -14.35
N ASP A 12 -5.34 -7.15 -15.25
CA ASP A 12 -6.18 -8.05 -16.05
C ASP A 12 -6.92 -9.08 -15.19
N ILE A 13 -6.23 -9.69 -14.22
CA ILE A 13 -6.82 -10.63 -13.26
C ILE A 13 -7.90 -9.93 -12.41
N GLU A 14 -7.62 -8.72 -11.92
CA GLU A 14 -8.61 -7.95 -11.16
C GLU A 14 -9.84 -7.61 -11.99
N ALA A 15 -9.66 -7.20 -13.25
CA ALA A 15 -10.76 -6.88 -14.16
C ALA A 15 -11.65 -8.12 -14.40
N TYR A 16 -11.04 -9.28 -14.61
CA TYR A 16 -11.75 -10.55 -14.77
C TYR A 16 -12.47 -10.99 -13.49
N ALA A 17 -11.84 -10.85 -12.33
CA ALA A 17 -12.48 -11.16 -11.06
C ALA A 17 -13.68 -10.24 -10.80
N LYS A 18 -13.58 -8.95 -11.15
CA LYS A 18 -14.71 -7.98 -11.05
C LYS A 18 -15.84 -8.34 -12.01
N SER A 19 -15.55 -8.71 -13.25
CA SER A 19 -16.58 -9.06 -14.23
C SER A 19 -17.34 -10.33 -13.87
N THR A 20 -16.71 -11.26 -13.14
CA THR A 20 -17.34 -12.50 -12.67
C THR A 20 -17.94 -12.40 -11.26
N GLY A 21 -17.87 -11.23 -10.62
CA GLY A 21 -18.38 -11.02 -9.25
C GLY A 21 -17.57 -11.74 -8.16
N GLN A 22 -16.37 -12.22 -8.48
CA GLN A 22 -15.48 -12.96 -7.57
C GLN A 22 -14.31 -12.10 -7.09
N PHE A 23 -14.36 -10.79 -7.32
CA PHE A 23 -13.33 -9.87 -6.84
C PHE A 23 -13.31 -9.81 -5.32
N THR A 24 -12.15 -10.12 -4.75
CA THR A 24 -11.89 -9.98 -3.32
C THR A 24 -11.11 -8.70 -3.09
N ASP A 25 -11.70 -7.75 -2.36
CA ASP A 25 -11.11 -6.43 -2.14
C ASP A 25 -10.00 -6.41 -1.06
N TRP A 26 -9.67 -7.57 -0.50
CA TRP A 26 -8.76 -7.68 0.64
C TRP A 26 -7.35 -8.03 0.21
N LEU A 27 -6.41 -7.10 0.38
CA LEU A 27 -4.99 -7.32 0.16
C LEU A 27 -4.27 -7.40 1.51
N HIS A 28 -3.77 -8.59 1.85
CA HIS A 28 -3.02 -8.78 3.08
C HIS A 28 -1.62 -8.13 2.94
N ILE A 29 -1.28 -7.19 3.83
CA ILE A 29 -0.05 -6.37 3.76
C ILE A 29 1.25 -7.18 3.64
N LYS A 30 1.30 -8.37 4.27
CA LYS A 30 2.43 -9.32 4.17
C LYS A 30 2.75 -9.79 2.74
N TYR A 31 1.78 -9.75 1.84
CA TYR A 31 1.94 -10.17 0.43
C TYR A 31 1.91 -9.00 -0.54
N ALA A 32 1.75 -7.77 -0.04
CA ALA A 32 1.76 -6.58 -0.87
C ALA A 32 3.19 -6.24 -1.29
N ASN A 33 3.38 -5.96 -2.57
CA ASN A 33 4.63 -5.39 -3.08
C ASN A 33 4.61 -3.84 -2.98
N SER A 34 5.73 -3.20 -3.32
CA SER A 34 5.90 -1.74 -3.22
C SER A 34 5.00 -0.92 -4.16
N GLU A 35 4.44 -1.53 -5.20
CA GLU A 35 3.53 -0.87 -6.15
C GLU A 35 2.07 -0.97 -5.70
N GLN A 36 1.79 -1.87 -4.75
CA GLN A 36 0.46 -2.05 -4.19
C GLN A 36 0.29 -1.16 -2.96
N ASN A 37 -0.92 -0.62 -2.80
CA ASN A 37 -1.29 0.21 -1.65
C ASN A 37 -2.25 -0.56 -0.72
N PRO A 38 -1.75 -1.51 0.08
CA PRO A 38 -2.59 -2.32 0.96
C PRO A 38 -3.23 -1.50 2.08
N LEU A 39 -2.58 -0.40 2.50
CA LEU A 39 -3.06 0.44 3.59
C LEU A 39 -4.34 1.21 3.22
N ALA A 40 -4.50 1.60 1.94
CA ALA A 40 -5.73 2.26 1.48
C ALA A 40 -7.00 1.39 1.63
N LYS A 41 -6.85 0.06 1.74
CA LYS A 41 -7.98 -0.87 1.91
C LYS A 41 -8.54 -0.92 3.33
N TYR A 42 -7.82 -0.36 4.31
CA TYR A 42 -8.31 -0.35 5.70
C TYR A 42 -9.38 0.72 5.97
N GLY A 43 -9.62 1.63 5.02
CA GLY A 43 -10.57 2.75 5.17
C GLY A 43 -9.96 3.97 5.84
N ALA A 44 -10.62 5.12 5.69
CA ALA A 44 -10.11 6.42 6.13
C ALA A 44 -9.83 6.48 7.64
N ASP A 45 -10.78 6.02 8.46
CA ASP A 45 -10.68 6.07 9.92
C ASP A 45 -9.50 5.25 10.47
N ASN A 46 -9.32 4.03 9.95
CA ASN A 46 -8.18 3.19 10.31
C ASN A 46 -6.86 3.78 9.80
N GLY A 47 -6.88 4.41 8.62
CA GLY A 47 -5.73 5.14 8.09
C GLY A 47 -5.29 6.29 9.01
N GLU A 48 -6.24 7.08 9.51
CA GLU A 48 -5.97 8.15 10.46
C GLU A 48 -5.45 7.63 11.82
N PHE A 49 -6.03 6.53 12.32
CA PHE A 49 -5.54 5.89 13.54
C PHE A 49 -4.09 5.40 13.40
N LEU A 50 -3.77 4.71 12.30
CA LEU A 50 -2.39 4.26 12.03
C LEU A 50 -1.43 5.44 11.91
N TYR A 51 -1.85 6.51 11.25
CA TYR A 51 -1.05 7.72 11.08
C TYR A 51 -0.76 8.44 12.40
N SER A 52 -1.80 8.68 13.20
CA SER A 52 -1.66 9.34 14.50
C SER A 52 -0.84 8.50 15.48
N THR A 53 -0.97 7.17 15.42
CA THR A 53 -0.13 6.23 16.18
C THR A 53 1.33 6.32 15.74
N ALA A 54 1.60 6.30 14.43
CA ALA A 54 2.97 6.43 13.90
C ALA A 54 3.59 7.76 14.35
N LYS A 55 2.87 8.88 14.23
CA LYS A 55 3.34 10.19 14.72
C LYS A 55 3.61 10.24 16.21
N LYS A 56 2.80 9.55 17.02
CA LYS A 56 2.94 9.54 18.48
C LYS A 56 4.17 8.77 18.94
N TYR A 57 4.45 7.63 18.30
CA TYR A 57 5.46 6.68 18.79
C TYR A 57 6.75 6.65 17.96
N ASP A 58 6.73 7.10 16.69
CA ASP A 58 7.88 7.18 15.79
C ASP A 58 7.90 8.52 15.05
N ALA A 59 7.88 9.63 15.81
CA ALA A 59 7.89 10.98 15.24
C ALA A 59 9.13 11.28 14.38
N SER A 60 10.23 10.56 14.62
CA SER A 60 11.48 10.64 13.86
C SER A 60 11.52 9.70 12.64
N GLU A 61 10.43 8.96 12.38
CA GLU A 61 10.28 8.06 11.24
C GLU A 61 11.37 6.97 11.11
N VAL A 62 11.97 6.56 12.22
CA VAL A 62 13.10 5.61 12.23
C VAL A 62 12.69 4.27 11.64
N PHE A 63 11.46 3.81 11.91
CA PHE A 63 10.98 2.53 11.39
C PHE A 63 10.48 2.65 9.94
N LEU A 64 10.04 3.83 9.51
CA LEU A 64 9.78 4.11 8.10
C LEU A 64 11.10 4.11 7.29
N ASP A 65 12.14 4.77 7.82
CA ASP A 65 13.45 4.90 7.19
C ASP A 65 14.20 3.56 7.10
N LEU A 66 14.12 2.73 8.15
CA LEU A 66 14.76 1.40 8.15
C LEU A 66 14.08 0.40 7.21
N GLY A 67 12.77 0.57 6.98
CA GLY A 67 11.97 -0.42 6.29
C GLY A 67 11.77 -0.20 4.80
N ARG A 68 12.18 0.96 4.23
CA ARG A 68 11.98 1.27 2.80
C ARG A 68 10.51 1.04 2.38
N TRP A 69 9.55 1.30 3.28
CA TRP A 69 8.12 1.14 3.01
C TRP A 69 7.61 2.40 2.33
N CYS A 70 7.10 2.25 1.11
CA CYS A 70 6.53 3.36 0.38
C CYS A 70 5.10 3.60 0.90
N VAL A 71 4.96 4.41 1.94
CA VAL A 71 3.64 4.86 2.44
C VAL A 71 3.13 5.97 1.52
N GLN A 72 2.76 5.62 0.29
CA GLN A 72 1.95 6.51 -0.57
C GLN A 72 0.49 6.59 -0.09
N ALA A 73 0.12 5.80 0.92
CA ALA A 73 -1.26 5.44 1.22
C ALA A 73 -2.13 6.52 1.87
N LEU A 74 -1.54 7.57 2.44
CA LEU A 74 -2.31 8.51 3.26
C LEU A 74 -2.33 9.95 2.73
N GLY A 75 -1.80 10.21 1.52
CA GLY A 75 -1.80 11.57 0.96
C GLY A 75 -0.92 12.58 1.74
N PHE A 76 -0.14 12.13 2.73
CA PHE A 76 0.72 12.98 3.56
C PHE A 76 2.17 12.97 3.09
N GLY A 77 2.47 13.38 1.86
CA GLY A 77 3.77 13.96 1.46
C GLY A 77 5.10 13.24 1.75
N VAL A 78 5.15 11.99 2.24
CA VAL A 78 6.42 11.31 2.53
C VAL A 78 6.98 10.72 1.24
N ARG A 79 8.11 11.27 0.80
CA ARG A 79 8.78 10.96 -0.46
C ARG A 79 9.63 9.71 -0.27
N CYS A 80 9.31 8.61 -0.96
CA CYS A 80 10.15 7.43 -1.00
C CYS A 80 11.51 7.83 -1.59
N ARG A 81 12.62 7.71 -0.84
CA ARG A 81 13.96 7.95 -1.38
C ARG A 81 14.27 6.87 -2.42
N PRO A 82 14.76 7.24 -3.62
CA PRO A 82 15.24 6.25 -4.57
C PRO A 82 16.44 5.53 -3.94
N GLY A 83 16.37 4.20 -3.94
CA GLY A 83 17.50 3.32 -3.62
C GLY A 83 18.38 3.08 -4.82
#